data_AF-A0A524DNE0-F1
#
_entry.id   AF-A0A524DNE0-F1
#
_cell.length_a   1.000
_cell.length_b   1.000
_cell.length_c   1.000
_cell.angle_alpha   90.00
_cell.angle_beta   90.00
_cell.angle_gamma   90.00
#
_symmetry.space_group_name_H-M   'P 1'
#
loop_
_entity.id
_entity.type
_entity.pdbx_description
1 polymer ?
#
loop_
_entity_poly.entity_id
_entity_poly.type
_entity_poly.pdbx_seq_one_letter_code
_entity_poly.pdbx_strand_id
1 'polypeptide(L)'
;METRNTTKKKIVVDRGRFVLEVMIVFFGICLFMIIPLLFLRLLIDVKSTFYGPLYYLLRALGILIAIPLFLFILNKFLDSPIKNHSLEDDSSPVSRHLNLYSVPGGYFKQQLLYGILILFIVFIPLDFLTYFLIPEMLEFTGNVLSTQATDAYLLRGYFVFLFSVIIIQISVAIYEESLTRGFLTMRGGEYFHKISAVIISSLYFGLMHFLYYFHPISRNYPVWFPLIWFLQTFTVGIMLSIFIVKKKKIWPLIFAHALNNIISAHAVWNYLQGNDFSLVAIYLYFPLLIISGFIAVLFIIYFPRIKQGISTGFDEFKIYFKKDDSIGESKSDLYFRVFFDFLIGLLILIIGLFFLI
;
A
#
# COMPACT_ATOMS: atom_id res chain seq x y z
N MET A 1 -16.05 -30.14 23.42
CA MET A 1 -14.58 -29.91 23.34
C MET A 1 -14.07 -30.11 21.91
N GLU A 2 -14.63 -31.06 21.17
CA GLU A 2 -14.29 -31.37 19.77
C GLU A 2 -14.49 -30.21 18.77
N THR A 3 -15.55 -29.41 18.92
CA THR A 3 -15.85 -28.24 18.07
C THR A 3 -14.91 -27.05 18.22
N ARG A 4 -14.14 -26.93 19.32
CA ARG A 4 -13.17 -25.83 19.49
C ARG A 4 -11.87 -26.09 18.72
N ASN A 5 -11.43 -27.35 18.67
CA ASN A 5 -10.23 -27.71 17.91
C ASN A 5 -10.46 -27.55 16.40
N THR A 6 -11.70 -27.65 15.92
CA THR A 6 -12.03 -27.50 14.49
C THR A 6 -11.91 -26.06 14.00
N THR A 7 -12.33 -25.06 14.78
CA THR A 7 -12.29 -23.64 14.36
C THR A 7 -10.87 -23.08 14.31
N LYS A 8 -10.04 -23.31 15.36
CA LYS A 8 -8.63 -22.88 15.33
C LYS A 8 -7.85 -23.55 14.21
N LYS A 9 -8.10 -24.84 13.98
CA LYS A 9 -7.51 -25.57 12.86
C LYS A 9 -7.90 -24.95 11.52
N LYS A 10 -9.18 -24.59 11.33
CA LYS A 10 -9.65 -23.88 10.13
C LYS A 10 -8.92 -22.54 9.93
N ILE A 11 -8.83 -21.71 10.98
CA ILE A 11 -8.08 -20.45 10.94
C ILE A 11 -6.65 -20.68 10.45
N VAL A 12 -5.91 -21.62 11.06
CA VAL A 12 -4.52 -21.91 10.66
C VAL A 12 -4.43 -22.41 9.22
N VAL A 13 -5.29 -23.34 8.81
CA VAL A 13 -5.28 -23.93 7.46
C VAL A 13 -5.57 -22.87 6.39
N ASP A 14 -6.58 -22.04 6.59
CA ASP A 14 -6.98 -21.01 5.61
C ASP A 14 -5.86 -19.98 5.41
N ARG A 15 -5.24 -19.50 6.51
CA ARG A 15 -4.08 -18.58 6.41
C ARG A 15 -2.83 -19.27 5.86
N GLY A 16 -2.58 -20.52 6.22
CA GLY A 16 -1.43 -21.28 5.70
C GLY A 16 -1.52 -21.47 4.18
N ARG A 17 -2.72 -21.76 3.66
CA ARG A 17 -2.97 -21.83 2.20
C ARG A 17 -2.76 -20.48 1.53
N PHE A 18 -3.22 -19.40 2.14
CA PHE A 18 -2.97 -18.05 1.64
C PHE A 18 -1.47 -17.73 1.60
N VAL A 19 -0.72 -18.05 2.65
CA VAL A 19 0.74 -17.85 2.68
C VAL A 19 1.46 -18.63 1.59
N LEU A 20 1.06 -19.88 1.32
CA LEU A 20 1.63 -20.66 0.23
C LEU A 20 1.42 -19.98 -1.13
N GLU A 21 0.22 -19.45 -1.37
CA GLU A 21 -0.07 -18.68 -2.58
C GLU A 21 0.76 -17.38 -2.63
N VAL A 22 0.87 -16.65 -1.52
CA VAL A 22 1.74 -15.46 -1.42
C VAL A 22 3.18 -15.80 -1.76
N MET A 23 3.73 -16.91 -1.24
CA MET A 23 5.10 -17.35 -1.57
C MET A 23 5.27 -17.58 -3.06
N ILE A 24 4.32 -18.24 -3.72
CA ILE A 24 4.40 -18.54 -5.16
C ILE A 24 4.29 -17.26 -6.00
N VAL A 25 3.38 -16.36 -5.65
CA VAL A 25 3.25 -15.07 -6.35
C VAL A 25 4.48 -14.19 -6.10
N PHE A 26 5.03 -14.15 -4.88
CA PHE A 26 6.24 -13.38 -4.56
C PHE A 26 7.46 -13.92 -5.27
N PHE A 27 7.59 -15.25 -5.37
CA PHE A 27 8.61 -15.88 -6.20
C PHE A 27 8.46 -15.47 -7.67
N GLY A 28 7.24 -15.44 -8.20
CA GLY A 28 6.97 -14.93 -9.53
C GLY A 28 7.38 -13.47 -9.72
N ILE A 29 7.03 -12.60 -8.77
CA ILE A 29 7.45 -11.19 -8.79
C ILE A 29 8.98 -11.12 -8.78
N CYS A 30 9.66 -11.87 -7.92
CA CYS A 30 11.13 -11.94 -7.86
C CYS A 30 11.73 -12.23 -9.24
N LEU A 31 11.25 -13.26 -9.94
CA LEU A 31 11.73 -13.61 -11.28
C LEU A 31 11.59 -12.45 -12.28
N PHE A 32 10.47 -11.72 -12.24
CA PHE A 32 10.27 -10.54 -13.09
C PHE A 32 11.10 -9.33 -12.63
N MET A 33 11.46 -9.22 -11.35
CA MET A 33 12.32 -8.16 -10.81
C MET A 33 13.81 -8.40 -11.05
N ILE A 34 14.24 -9.65 -11.28
CA ILE A 34 15.62 -9.96 -11.68
C ILE A 34 15.97 -9.29 -13.01
N ILE A 35 15.02 -9.18 -13.93
CA ILE A 35 15.22 -8.56 -15.26
C ILE A 35 15.70 -7.10 -15.12
N PRO A 36 14.96 -6.17 -14.47
CA PRO A 36 15.45 -4.82 -14.27
C PRO A 36 16.72 -4.76 -13.44
N LEU A 37 16.91 -5.65 -12.45
CA LEU A 37 18.12 -5.63 -11.62
C LEU A 37 19.38 -5.94 -12.43
N LEU A 38 19.36 -6.97 -13.27
CA LEU A 38 20.52 -7.42 -14.03
C LEU A 38 20.67 -6.66 -15.35
N PHE A 39 19.60 -6.57 -16.13
CA PHE A 39 19.66 -6.07 -17.49
C PHE A 39 19.86 -4.55 -17.54
N LEU A 40 19.22 -3.81 -16.63
CA LEU A 40 19.34 -2.35 -16.64
C LEU A 40 20.77 -1.88 -16.33
N ARG A 41 21.48 -2.57 -15.43
CA ARG A 41 22.88 -2.28 -15.08
C ARG A 41 23.84 -2.52 -16.24
N LEU A 42 23.49 -3.39 -17.19
CA LEU A 42 24.28 -3.63 -18.40
C LEU A 42 24.05 -2.55 -19.46
N LEU A 43 22.89 -1.88 -19.44
CA LEU A 43 22.50 -0.89 -20.43
C LEU A 43 22.80 0.55 -20.01
N ILE A 44 22.69 0.86 -18.71
CA ILE A 44 22.78 2.23 -18.19
C ILE A 44 23.60 2.23 -16.90
N ASP A 45 24.54 3.18 -16.78
CA ASP A 45 25.28 3.42 -15.53
C ASP A 45 24.31 3.70 -14.37
N VAL A 46 24.53 3.05 -13.23
CA VAL A 46 23.73 3.23 -12.00
C VAL A 46 23.70 4.69 -11.52
N LYS A 47 24.72 5.49 -11.86
CA LYS A 47 24.80 6.93 -11.57
C LYS A 47 24.03 7.82 -12.55
N SER A 48 23.54 7.25 -13.66
CA SER A 48 22.75 7.96 -14.66
C SER A 48 21.44 8.48 -14.05
N THR A 49 21.04 9.68 -14.44
CA THR A 49 19.74 10.27 -14.05
C THR A 49 18.55 9.46 -14.55
N PHE A 50 18.73 8.62 -15.57
CA PHE A 50 17.68 7.76 -16.13
C PHE A 50 17.56 6.40 -15.44
N TYR A 51 18.56 6.00 -14.62
CA TYR A 51 18.57 4.68 -13.99
C TYR A 51 17.37 4.48 -13.06
N GLY A 52 17.13 5.42 -12.12
CA GLY A 52 16.00 5.36 -11.19
C GLY A 52 14.63 5.28 -11.89
N PRO A 53 14.28 6.22 -12.78
CA PRO A 53 13.02 6.19 -13.52
C PRO A 53 12.79 4.89 -14.29
N LEU A 54 13.80 4.39 -15.01
CA LEU A 54 13.66 3.16 -15.79
C LEU A 54 13.57 1.92 -14.88
N TYR A 55 14.32 1.89 -13.79
CA TYR A 55 14.25 0.81 -12.78
C TYR A 55 12.84 0.68 -12.22
N TYR A 56 12.26 1.77 -11.71
CA TYR A 56 10.91 1.73 -11.14
C TYR A 56 9.83 1.44 -12.19
N LEU A 57 9.95 2.00 -13.40
CA LEU A 57 9.03 1.69 -14.50
C LEU A 57 9.01 0.19 -14.82
N LEU A 58 10.18 -0.42 -14.97
CA LEU A 58 10.28 -1.87 -15.23
C LEU A 58 9.76 -2.70 -14.06
N ARG A 59 9.94 -2.26 -12.81
CA ARG A 59 9.32 -2.92 -11.64
C ARG A 59 7.79 -2.86 -11.68
N ALA A 60 7.22 -1.71 -12.04
CA ALA A 60 5.79 -1.56 -12.19
C ALA A 60 5.23 -2.42 -13.33
N LEU A 61 5.93 -2.53 -14.46
CA LEU A 61 5.54 -3.44 -15.54
C LEU A 61 5.67 -4.91 -15.10
N GLY A 62 6.76 -5.27 -14.43
CA GLY A 62 7.03 -6.62 -13.97
C GLY A 62 5.94 -7.13 -13.03
N ILE A 63 5.48 -6.32 -12.07
CA ILE A 63 4.42 -6.74 -11.13
C ILE A 63 3.04 -6.85 -11.79
N LEU A 64 2.72 -5.95 -12.75
CA LEU A 64 1.48 -6.00 -13.52
C LEU A 64 1.38 -7.27 -14.37
N ILE A 65 2.51 -7.88 -14.73
CA ILE A 65 2.56 -9.15 -15.47
C ILE A 65 2.65 -10.34 -14.51
N ALA A 66 3.54 -10.27 -13.52
CA ALA A 66 3.84 -11.38 -12.61
C ALA A 66 2.62 -11.81 -11.79
N ILE A 67 1.87 -10.87 -11.20
CA ILE A 67 0.72 -11.22 -10.36
C ILE A 67 -0.35 -11.98 -11.17
N PRO A 68 -0.90 -11.45 -12.30
CA PRO A 68 -1.87 -12.19 -13.10
C PRO A 68 -1.36 -13.54 -13.60
N LEU A 69 -0.10 -13.61 -14.04
CA LEU A 69 0.49 -14.85 -14.56
C LEU A 69 0.58 -15.93 -13.48
N PHE A 70 1.06 -15.58 -12.29
CA PHE A 70 1.21 -16.55 -11.21
C PHE A 70 -0.14 -16.92 -10.58
N LEU A 71 -1.10 -15.99 -10.53
CA LEU A 71 -2.49 -16.33 -10.20
C LEU A 71 -3.11 -17.31 -11.22
N PHE A 72 -2.81 -17.15 -12.51
CA PHE A 72 -3.28 -18.05 -13.56
C PHE A 72 -2.72 -19.46 -13.39
N ILE A 73 -1.41 -19.56 -13.14
CA ILE A 73 -0.71 -20.82 -12.88
C ILE A 73 -1.32 -21.49 -11.64
N LEU A 74 -1.42 -20.75 -10.53
CA LEU A 74 -1.98 -21.26 -9.29
C LEU A 74 -3.40 -21.78 -9.44
N ASN A 75 -4.25 -21.08 -10.19
CA ASN A 75 -5.63 -21.51 -10.43
C ASN A 75 -5.74 -22.85 -11.19
N LYS A 76 -4.67 -23.29 -11.87
CA LYS A 76 -4.61 -24.61 -12.52
C LYS A 76 -4.12 -25.73 -11.58
N PHE A 77 -3.32 -25.39 -10.57
CA PHE A 77 -2.63 -26.39 -9.72
C PHE A 77 -3.20 -26.48 -8.30
N LEU A 78 -3.77 -25.40 -7.77
CA LEU A 78 -4.40 -25.36 -6.46
C LEU A 78 -5.91 -25.30 -6.64
N ASP A 79 -6.63 -26.21 -5.97
CA ASP A 79 -8.07 -26.08 -5.81
C ASP A 79 -8.37 -24.76 -5.09
N SER A 80 -8.94 -23.81 -5.83
CA SER A 80 -9.33 -22.52 -5.27
C SER A 80 -10.32 -22.74 -4.11
N PRO A 81 -10.14 -22.07 -2.96
CA PRO A 81 -11.03 -22.21 -1.79
C PRO A 81 -12.50 -21.86 -2.11
N ILE A 82 -12.75 -21.17 -3.22
CA ILE A 82 -14.07 -20.72 -3.68
C ILE A 82 -15.02 -21.86 -4.04
N LYS A 83 -14.55 -23.10 -4.26
CA LYS A 83 -15.46 -24.21 -4.64
C LYS A 83 -16.60 -24.46 -3.62
N ASN A 84 -16.51 -23.94 -2.39
CA ASN A 84 -17.49 -24.25 -1.33
C ASN A 84 -18.29 -23.06 -0.76
N HIS A 85 -17.94 -21.78 -1.01
CA HIS A 85 -18.63 -20.64 -0.38
C HIS A 85 -18.84 -19.47 -1.37
N SER A 86 -20.10 -19.29 -1.76
CA SER A 86 -20.76 -18.20 -2.52
C SER A 86 -20.75 -18.22 -4.07
N LEU A 87 -21.98 -18.22 -4.61
CA LEU A 87 -22.39 -18.19 -6.02
C LEU A 87 -22.25 -16.80 -6.69
N GLU A 88 -21.62 -15.82 -6.06
CA GLU A 88 -21.78 -14.42 -6.47
C GLU A 88 -20.85 -13.95 -7.60
N ASP A 89 -19.80 -14.69 -7.97
CA ASP A 89 -18.90 -14.29 -9.06
C ASP A 89 -18.07 -15.49 -9.57
N ASP A 90 -18.47 -16.11 -10.69
CA ASP A 90 -17.75 -17.21 -11.35
C ASP A 90 -16.43 -16.79 -12.02
N SER A 91 -15.99 -15.54 -11.82
CA SER A 91 -14.78 -15.01 -12.45
C SER A 91 -13.49 -15.57 -11.83
N SER A 92 -12.55 -15.94 -12.69
CA SER A 92 -11.24 -16.47 -12.27
C SER A 92 -10.46 -15.46 -11.41
N PRO A 93 -9.56 -15.89 -10.51
CA PRO A 93 -8.73 -14.98 -9.70
C PRO A 93 -7.98 -13.93 -10.54
N VAL A 94 -7.53 -14.34 -11.73
CA VAL A 94 -6.86 -13.47 -12.71
C VAL A 94 -7.81 -12.37 -13.20
N SER A 95 -9.00 -12.75 -13.64
CA SER A 95 -9.99 -11.79 -14.13
C SER A 95 -10.38 -10.81 -13.03
N ARG A 96 -10.56 -11.29 -11.79
CA ARG A 96 -10.89 -10.42 -10.65
C ARG A 96 -9.79 -9.41 -10.37
N HIS A 97 -8.52 -9.83 -10.39
CA HIS A 97 -7.40 -8.91 -10.21
C HIS A 97 -7.30 -7.88 -11.34
N LEU A 98 -7.39 -8.30 -12.61
CA LEU A 98 -7.33 -7.37 -13.76
C LEU A 98 -8.51 -6.40 -13.79
N ASN A 99 -9.70 -6.85 -13.36
CA ASN A 99 -10.88 -6.00 -13.28
C ASN A 99 -10.73 -4.85 -12.27
N LEU A 100 -9.79 -4.92 -11.33
CA LEU A 100 -9.51 -3.81 -10.40
C LEU A 100 -8.99 -2.55 -11.12
N TYR A 101 -8.29 -2.72 -12.24
CA TYR A 101 -7.75 -1.62 -13.06
C TYR A 101 -8.76 -1.06 -14.05
N SER A 102 -9.94 -1.69 -14.18
CA SER A 102 -10.92 -1.26 -15.18
C SER A 102 -11.48 0.13 -14.86
N VAL A 103 -11.43 1.01 -15.87
CA VAL A 103 -12.04 2.34 -15.83
C VAL A 103 -13.01 2.49 -17.01
N PRO A 104 -14.25 2.01 -16.88
CA PRO A 104 -15.23 2.16 -17.95
C PRO A 104 -15.51 3.66 -18.19
N GLY A 105 -15.72 4.06 -19.45
CA GLY A 105 -15.74 5.47 -19.88
C GLY A 105 -16.72 6.41 -19.15
N GLY A 106 -17.75 5.89 -18.47
CA GLY A 106 -18.67 6.68 -17.63
C GLY A 106 -18.21 6.90 -16.17
N TYR A 107 -17.23 6.13 -15.69
CA TYR A 107 -16.83 6.10 -14.29
C TYR A 107 -15.49 6.78 -14.00
N PHE A 108 -14.75 7.22 -15.03
CA PHE A 108 -13.45 7.89 -14.86
C PHE A 108 -13.56 9.11 -13.92
N LYS A 109 -14.55 9.98 -14.17
CA LYS A 109 -14.78 11.18 -13.32
C LYS A 109 -14.99 10.83 -11.85
N GLN A 110 -15.72 9.74 -11.57
CA GLN A 110 -15.98 9.29 -10.21
C GLN A 110 -14.72 8.71 -9.56
N GLN A 111 -13.94 7.91 -10.31
CA GLN A 111 -12.69 7.35 -9.82
C GLN A 111 -11.65 8.44 -9.55
N LEU A 112 -11.54 9.44 -10.44
CA LEU A 112 -10.72 10.63 -10.25
C LEU A 112 -11.15 11.41 -9.01
N LEU A 113 -12.46 11.64 -8.83
CA LEU A 113 -12.99 12.29 -7.63
C LEU A 113 -12.62 11.55 -6.35
N TYR A 114 -12.71 10.21 -6.33
CA TYR A 114 -12.28 9.42 -5.18
C TYR A 114 -10.78 9.56 -4.89
N GLY A 115 -9.94 9.58 -5.93
CA GLY A 115 -8.51 9.81 -5.77
C GLY A 115 -8.20 11.19 -5.20
N ILE A 116 -8.82 12.25 -5.73
CA ILE A 116 -8.71 13.62 -5.22
C ILE A 116 -9.16 13.70 -3.76
N LEU A 117 -10.26 13.04 -3.42
CA LEU A 117 -10.77 13.01 -2.04
C LEU A 117 -9.79 12.37 -1.07
N ILE A 118 -9.24 11.21 -1.42
CA ILE A 118 -8.23 10.53 -0.60
C ILE A 118 -6.99 11.42 -0.45
N LEU A 119 -6.54 12.05 -1.54
CA LEU A 119 -5.39 12.94 -1.53
C LEU A 119 -5.57 14.12 -0.57
N PHE A 120 -6.65 14.88 -0.71
CA PHE A 120 -6.84 16.13 0.03
C PHE A 120 -7.37 15.95 1.46
N ILE A 121 -8.12 14.87 1.75
CA ILE A 121 -8.67 14.63 3.09
C ILE A 121 -7.71 13.82 3.96
N VAL A 122 -6.95 12.90 3.37
CA VAL A 122 -6.13 11.94 4.12
C VAL A 122 -4.65 12.25 3.97
N PHE A 123 -4.14 12.17 2.74
CA PHE A 123 -2.71 12.21 2.48
C PHE A 123 -2.06 13.56 2.82
N ILE A 124 -2.56 14.65 2.23
CA ILE A 124 -1.99 16.00 2.43
C ILE A 124 -2.00 16.42 3.91
N PRO A 125 -3.12 16.32 4.65
CA PRO A 125 -3.12 16.68 6.07
C PRO A 125 -2.18 15.81 6.90
N LEU A 126 -2.15 14.50 6.63
CA LEU A 126 -1.31 13.56 7.38
C LEU A 126 0.18 13.82 7.17
N ASP A 127 0.60 14.05 5.92
CA ASP A 127 1.97 14.37 5.55
C ASP A 127 2.42 15.70 6.16
N PHE A 128 1.58 16.74 6.04
CA PHE A 128 1.85 18.04 6.69
C PHE A 128 1.98 17.91 8.20
N LEU A 129 1.02 17.25 8.87
CA LEU A 129 1.04 17.09 10.33
C LEU A 129 2.27 16.32 10.79
N THR A 130 2.73 15.35 9.99
CA THR A 130 3.94 14.57 10.29
C THR A 130 5.17 15.48 10.28
N TYR A 131 5.39 16.27 9.23
CA TYR A 131 6.53 17.19 9.18
C TYR A 131 6.43 18.38 10.13
N PHE A 132 5.20 18.85 10.40
CA PHE A 132 4.97 20.01 11.26
C PHE A 132 5.06 19.67 12.76
N LEU A 133 4.49 18.54 13.19
CA LEU A 133 4.43 18.18 14.62
C LEU A 133 5.67 17.42 15.10
N ILE A 134 6.45 16.85 14.18
CA ILE A 134 7.64 16.06 14.52
C ILE A 134 8.86 16.77 13.93
N PRO A 135 9.58 17.56 14.76
CA PRO A 135 10.80 18.23 14.33
C PRO A 135 11.78 17.23 13.70
N GLU A 136 12.56 17.70 12.71
CA GLU A 136 13.59 16.92 12.01
C GLU A 136 13.07 15.71 11.19
N MET A 137 11.75 15.47 11.15
CA MET A 137 11.21 14.35 10.38
C MET A 137 11.43 14.50 8.87
N LEU A 138 11.34 15.73 8.35
CA LEU A 138 11.65 16.02 6.94
C LEU A 138 13.15 15.82 6.64
N GLU A 139 14.01 16.21 7.58
CA GLU A 139 15.45 15.99 7.48
C GLU A 139 15.80 14.51 7.45
N PHE A 140 15.28 13.74 8.41
CA PHE A 140 15.43 12.29 8.44
C PHE A 140 15.02 11.66 7.12
N THR A 141 13.86 12.06 6.60
CA THR A 141 13.33 11.58 5.33
C THR A 141 14.30 11.88 4.18
N GLY A 142 14.77 13.12 4.07
CA GLY A 142 15.69 13.53 3.01
C GLY A 142 17.03 12.81 3.07
N ASN A 143 17.58 12.63 4.27
CA ASN A 143 18.86 11.97 4.46
C ASN A 143 18.78 10.47 4.18
N VAL A 144 17.72 9.79 4.64
CA VAL A 144 17.54 8.36 4.36
C VAL A 144 17.33 8.10 2.87
N LEU A 145 16.48 8.88 2.19
CA LEU A 145 16.17 8.65 0.78
C LEU A 145 17.35 9.01 -0.15
N SER A 146 18.08 10.10 0.13
CA SER A 146 19.16 10.57 -0.75
C SER A 146 20.36 9.62 -0.84
N THR A 147 20.47 8.63 0.04
CA THR A 147 21.55 7.61 -0.02
C THR A 147 21.31 6.48 -1.01
N GLN A 148 20.07 6.32 -1.51
CA GLN A 148 19.76 5.27 -2.46
C GLN A 148 20.08 5.72 -3.88
N ALA A 149 20.77 4.87 -4.66
CA ALA A 149 21.13 5.21 -6.04
C ALA A 149 19.90 5.46 -6.94
N THR A 150 18.79 4.78 -6.66
CA THR A 150 17.50 4.95 -7.36
C THR A 150 16.85 6.30 -7.06
N ASP A 151 17.23 6.95 -5.97
CA ASP A 151 16.69 8.23 -5.49
C ASP A 151 17.65 9.42 -5.73
N ALA A 152 18.73 9.20 -6.48
CA ALA A 152 19.68 10.24 -6.84
C ALA A 152 19.05 11.45 -7.57
N TYR A 153 17.82 11.32 -8.08
CA TYR A 153 17.05 12.42 -8.67
C TYR A 153 16.71 13.53 -7.66
N LEU A 154 16.66 13.22 -6.35
CA LEU A 154 16.42 14.19 -5.28
C LEU A 154 17.53 15.24 -5.13
N LEU A 155 18.72 14.97 -5.68
CA LEU A 155 19.89 15.87 -5.62
C LEU A 155 20.16 16.57 -6.96
N ARG A 156 19.23 16.50 -7.91
CA ARG A 156 19.38 17.07 -9.25
C ARG A 156 18.60 18.38 -9.40
N GLY A 157 18.94 19.14 -10.45
CA GLY A 157 18.20 20.34 -10.83
C GLY A 157 16.72 20.04 -11.10
N TYR A 158 15.88 21.07 -10.90
CA TYR A 158 14.42 20.92 -10.81
C TYR A 158 13.78 20.15 -11.97
N PHE A 159 14.16 20.41 -13.23
CA PHE A 159 13.54 19.71 -14.37
C PHE A 159 13.85 18.21 -14.40
N VAL A 160 15.08 17.82 -14.05
CA VAL A 160 15.46 16.41 -13.95
C VAL A 160 14.74 15.74 -12.79
N PHE A 161 14.69 16.42 -11.64
CA PHE A 161 13.92 15.99 -10.48
C PHE A 161 12.45 15.78 -10.85
N LEU A 162 11.80 16.78 -11.46
CA LEU A 162 10.36 16.78 -11.78
C LEU A 162 9.99 15.65 -12.74
N PHE A 163 10.76 15.45 -13.80
CA PHE A 163 10.49 14.35 -14.74
C PHE A 163 10.70 12.99 -14.07
N SER A 164 11.78 12.85 -13.30
CA SER A 164 12.11 11.59 -12.61
C SER A 164 11.07 11.24 -11.55
N VAL A 165 10.67 12.21 -10.71
CA VAL A 165 9.74 11.99 -9.61
C VAL A 165 8.36 11.58 -10.13
N ILE A 166 7.89 12.15 -11.23
CA ILE A 166 6.59 11.76 -11.82
C ILE A 166 6.63 10.29 -12.23
N ILE A 167 7.66 9.86 -12.97
CA ILE A 167 7.76 8.47 -13.44
C ILE A 167 7.94 7.51 -12.26
N ILE A 168 8.86 7.83 -11.36
CA ILE A 168 9.19 6.99 -10.21
C ILE A 168 7.96 6.82 -9.33
N GLN A 169 7.30 7.91 -8.92
CA GLN A 169 6.23 7.83 -7.93
C GLN A 169 4.93 7.23 -8.48
N ILE A 170 4.63 7.41 -9.78
CA ILE A 170 3.55 6.67 -10.44
C ILE A 170 3.88 5.17 -10.45
N SER A 171 5.11 4.81 -10.78
CA SER A 171 5.55 3.41 -10.84
C SER A 171 5.55 2.75 -9.46
N VAL A 172 6.01 3.46 -8.42
CA VAL A 172 5.93 3.03 -7.02
C VAL A 172 4.48 2.80 -6.61
N ALA A 173 3.59 3.76 -6.87
CA ALA A 173 2.17 3.61 -6.52
C ALA A 173 1.50 2.44 -7.25
N ILE A 174 1.81 2.22 -8.54
CA ILE A 174 1.35 1.01 -9.26
C ILE A 174 1.88 -0.21 -8.53
N TYR A 175 3.19 -0.31 -8.28
CA TYR A 175 3.79 -1.48 -7.65
C TYR A 175 3.18 -1.79 -6.28
N GLU A 176 3.15 -0.80 -5.39
CA GLU A 176 2.73 -0.99 -4.01
C GLU A 176 1.24 -1.26 -3.91
N GLU A 177 0.39 -0.51 -4.62
CA GLU A 177 -1.05 -0.74 -4.56
C GLU A 177 -1.43 -2.07 -5.21
N SER A 178 -0.82 -2.44 -6.35
CA SER A 178 -1.06 -3.72 -7.02
C SER A 178 -0.74 -4.90 -6.12
N LEU A 179 0.38 -4.83 -5.40
CA LEU A 179 0.81 -5.88 -4.48
C LEU A 179 -0.09 -5.93 -3.24
N THR A 180 -0.23 -4.80 -2.56
CA THR A 180 -0.85 -4.78 -1.22
C THR A 180 -2.37 -4.81 -1.31
N ARG A 181 -2.98 -3.89 -2.06
CA ARG A 181 -4.44 -3.79 -2.17
C ARG A 181 -4.96 -4.73 -3.25
N GLY A 182 -4.29 -4.78 -4.39
CA GLY A 182 -4.70 -5.58 -5.53
C GLY A 182 -4.56 -7.09 -5.33
N PHE A 183 -3.47 -7.54 -4.70
CA PHE A 183 -3.23 -8.95 -4.43
C PHE A 183 -3.50 -9.31 -2.96
N LEU A 184 -2.69 -8.85 -2.00
CA LEU A 184 -2.77 -9.33 -0.62
C LEU A 184 -4.16 -9.11 0.01
N THR A 185 -4.74 -7.91 -0.10
CA THR A 185 -6.06 -7.60 0.46
C THR A 185 -7.18 -8.35 -0.26
N MET A 186 -7.25 -8.23 -1.59
CA MET A 186 -8.36 -8.83 -2.35
C MET A 186 -8.32 -10.35 -2.33
N ARG A 187 -7.14 -10.95 -2.54
CA ARG A 187 -7.00 -12.40 -2.54
C ARG A 187 -7.09 -13.00 -1.14
N GLY A 188 -6.51 -12.35 -0.13
CA GLY A 188 -6.64 -12.80 1.27
C GLY A 188 -8.10 -12.86 1.73
N GLY A 189 -8.93 -11.90 1.27
CA GLY A 189 -10.37 -11.87 1.56
C GLY A 189 -11.19 -13.02 0.97
N GLU A 190 -10.57 -13.90 0.17
CA GLU A 190 -11.17 -15.12 -0.36
C GLU A 190 -10.83 -16.36 0.47
N TYR A 191 -9.79 -16.29 1.30
CA TYR A 191 -9.41 -17.37 2.22
C TYR A 191 -10.06 -17.23 3.58
N PHE A 192 -10.28 -15.99 4.02
CA PHE A 192 -10.80 -15.68 5.34
C PHE A 192 -11.52 -14.32 5.34
N HIS A 193 -12.06 -13.91 6.49
CA HIS A 193 -12.83 -12.68 6.63
C HIS A 193 -12.09 -11.47 6.01
N LYS A 194 -12.79 -10.68 5.18
CA LYS A 194 -12.21 -9.57 4.39
C LYS A 194 -11.43 -8.58 5.25
N ILE A 195 -11.92 -8.27 6.45
CA ILE A 195 -11.24 -7.34 7.35
C ILE A 195 -9.95 -7.95 7.95
N SER A 196 -9.84 -9.26 8.12
CA SER A 196 -8.55 -9.89 8.44
C SER A 196 -7.53 -9.66 7.32
N ALA A 197 -7.96 -9.71 6.05
CA ALA A 197 -7.07 -9.44 4.90
C ALA A 197 -6.63 -7.98 4.85
N VAL A 198 -7.53 -7.05 5.19
CA VAL A 198 -7.21 -5.63 5.38
C VAL A 198 -6.11 -5.47 6.42
N ILE A 199 -6.23 -6.08 7.61
CA ILE A 199 -5.23 -5.96 8.68
C ILE A 199 -3.90 -6.59 8.29
N ILE A 200 -3.91 -7.79 7.73
CA ILE A 200 -2.69 -8.49 7.29
C ILE A 200 -1.93 -7.66 6.24
N SER A 201 -2.61 -7.20 5.20
CA SER A 201 -2.00 -6.41 4.12
C SER A 201 -1.49 -5.07 4.62
N SER A 202 -2.27 -4.39 5.48
CA SER A 202 -1.87 -3.11 6.05
C SER A 202 -0.67 -3.26 6.98
N LEU A 203 -0.61 -4.34 7.77
CA LEU A 203 0.53 -4.64 8.63
C LEU A 203 1.79 -4.88 7.81
N TYR A 204 1.70 -5.67 6.73
CA TYR A 204 2.81 -5.85 5.80
C TYR A 204 3.28 -4.50 5.22
N PHE A 205 2.36 -3.66 4.74
CA PHE A 205 2.68 -2.35 4.18
C PHE A 205 3.34 -1.41 5.21
N GLY A 206 2.82 -1.38 6.44
CA GLY A 206 3.42 -0.63 7.53
C GLY A 206 4.82 -1.13 7.88
N LEU A 207 4.99 -2.44 8.03
CA LEU A 207 6.26 -3.05 8.39
C LEU A 207 7.34 -2.83 7.33
N MET A 208 6.98 -2.76 6.04
CA MET A 208 7.92 -2.38 4.97
C MET A 208 8.52 -0.98 5.20
N HIS A 209 7.74 -0.04 5.73
CA HIS A 209 8.25 1.30 6.09
C HIS A 209 9.01 1.27 7.42
N PHE A 210 8.65 0.37 8.34
CA PHE A 210 9.42 0.17 9.56
C PHE A 210 10.84 -0.33 9.28
N LEU A 211 11.10 -0.97 8.12
CA LEU A 211 12.45 -1.43 7.74
C LEU A 211 13.48 -0.30 7.68
N TYR A 212 13.06 0.97 7.52
CA TYR A 212 13.95 2.11 7.64
C TYR A 212 14.63 2.19 9.01
N TYR A 213 14.10 1.55 10.05
CA TYR A 213 14.79 1.36 11.32
C TYR A 213 16.18 0.72 11.17
N PHE A 214 16.35 -0.19 10.21
CA PHE A 214 17.62 -0.87 9.96
C PHE A 214 18.57 -0.08 9.04
N HIS A 215 18.13 1.05 8.48
CA HIS A 215 18.97 1.89 7.65
C HIS A 215 20.10 2.52 8.51
N PRO A 216 21.37 2.55 8.04
CA PRO A 216 22.49 3.08 8.85
C PRO A 216 22.27 4.51 9.35
N ILE A 217 21.66 5.38 8.53
CA ILE A 217 21.35 6.78 8.90
C ILE A 217 20.38 6.86 10.06
N SER A 218 19.46 5.90 10.21
CA SER A 218 18.44 5.93 11.27
C SER A 218 19.04 5.84 12.68
N ARG A 219 20.30 5.44 12.82
CA ARG A 219 21.03 5.47 14.10
C ARG A 219 21.33 6.89 14.60
N ASN A 220 21.29 7.87 13.71
CA ASN A 220 21.51 9.29 14.03
C ASN A 220 20.21 10.01 14.40
N TYR A 221 19.07 9.33 14.32
CA TYR A 221 17.75 9.90 14.57
C TYR A 221 17.01 9.12 15.65
N PRO A 222 15.96 9.72 16.26
CA PRO A 222 15.17 9.01 17.23
C PRO A 222 14.48 7.76 16.68
N VAL A 223 14.47 6.69 17.49
CA VAL A 223 13.84 5.40 17.12
C VAL A 223 12.35 5.53 16.77
N TRP A 224 11.68 6.56 17.27
CA TRP A 224 10.26 6.78 16.98
C TRP A 224 10.01 7.30 15.55
N PHE A 225 11.02 7.75 14.79
CA PHE A 225 10.82 8.22 13.42
C PHE A 225 10.36 7.09 12.47
N PRO A 226 11.08 5.96 12.34
CA PRO A 226 10.56 4.78 11.61
C PRO A 226 9.24 4.24 12.17
N LEU A 227 9.01 4.35 13.49
CA LEU A 227 7.75 3.91 14.11
C LEU A 227 6.56 4.79 13.69
N ILE A 228 6.76 6.10 13.56
CA ILE A 228 5.73 7.02 13.08
C ILE A 228 5.40 6.72 11.61
N TRP A 229 6.41 6.49 10.78
CA TRP A 229 6.20 6.02 9.40
C TRP A 229 5.43 4.71 9.34
N PHE A 230 5.77 3.74 10.20
CA PHE A 230 5.00 2.51 10.35
C PHE A 230 3.53 2.80 10.69
N LEU A 231 3.25 3.61 11.73
CA LEU A 231 1.89 3.89 12.18
C LEU A 231 1.08 4.65 11.12
N GLN A 232 1.72 5.61 10.45
CA GLN A 232 1.13 6.40 9.37
C GLN A 232 0.72 5.49 8.21
N THR A 233 1.66 4.70 7.70
CA THR A 233 1.43 3.83 6.54
C THR A 233 0.54 2.63 6.87
N PHE A 234 0.60 2.10 8.09
CA PHE A 234 -0.36 1.10 8.59
C PHE A 234 -1.79 1.64 8.59
N THR A 235 -2.00 2.85 9.11
CA THR A 235 -3.31 3.49 9.19
C THR A 235 -3.87 3.79 7.79
N VAL A 236 -3.06 4.40 6.92
CA VAL A 236 -3.42 4.62 5.51
C VAL A 236 -3.67 3.28 4.81
N GLY A 237 -2.85 2.26 5.10
CA GLY A 237 -3.01 0.87 4.69
C GLY A 237 -4.43 0.36 4.91
N ILE A 238 -4.94 0.52 6.13
CA ILE A 238 -6.28 0.09 6.52
C ILE A 238 -7.34 0.83 5.70
N MET A 239 -7.23 2.16 5.61
CA MET A 239 -8.21 2.99 4.89
C MET A 239 -8.30 2.62 3.41
N LEU A 240 -7.16 2.51 2.73
CA LEU A 240 -7.11 2.15 1.30
C LEU A 240 -7.55 0.69 1.07
N SER A 241 -7.23 -0.22 2.00
CA SER A 241 -7.67 -1.61 1.93
C SER A 241 -9.18 -1.78 2.15
N ILE A 242 -9.79 -1.00 3.05
CA ILE A 242 -11.26 -0.97 3.17
C ILE A 242 -11.88 -0.41 1.89
N PHE A 243 -11.28 0.63 1.31
CA PHE A 243 -11.75 1.20 0.05
C PHE A 243 -11.72 0.16 -1.08
N ILE A 244 -10.61 -0.57 -1.27
CA ILE A 244 -10.52 -1.57 -2.36
C ILE A 244 -11.54 -2.70 -2.17
N VAL A 245 -11.76 -3.17 -0.94
CA VAL A 245 -12.76 -4.21 -0.65
C VAL A 245 -14.17 -3.76 -1.01
N LYS A 246 -14.50 -2.49 -0.74
CA LYS A 246 -15.83 -1.91 -1.00
C LYS A 246 -16.06 -1.52 -2.45
N LYS A 247 -15.06 -0.92 -3.09
CA LYS A 247 -15.20 -0.32 -4.43
C LYS A 247 -14.69 -1.23 -5.54
N LYS A 248 -13.79 -2.17 -5.24
CA LYS A 248 -13.13 -3.06 -6.21
C LYS A 248 -12.52 -2.29 -7.38
N LYS A 249 -11.96 -1.09 -7.10
CA LYS A 249 -11.28 -0.21 -8.06
C LYS A 249 -9.97 0.29 -7.45
N ILE A 250 -8.86 0.01 -8.13
CA ILE A 250 -7.51 0.32 -7.63
C ILE A 250 -6.97 1.65 -8.16
N TRP A 251 -7.45 2.11 -9.32
CA TRP A 251 -7.00 3.36 -9.94
C TRP A 251 -7.05 4.57 -8.98
N PRO A 252 -8.14 4.80 -8.18
CA PRO A 252 -8.19 5.94 -7.27
C PRO A 252 -7.06 5.94 -6.23
N LEU A 253 -6.67 4.74 -5.79
CA LEU A 253 -5.63 4.51 -4.81
C LEU A 253 -4.26 4.81 -5.42
N ILE A 254 -3.99 4.28 -6.63
CA ILE A 254 -2.75 4.55 -7.38
C ILE A 254 -2.58 6.04 -7.61
N PHE A 255 -3.64 6.74 -8.06
CA PHE A 255 -3.60 8.17 -8.32
C PHE A 255 -3.31 8.98 -7.04
N ALA A 256 -4.05 8.73 -5.97
CA ALA A 256 -3.89 9.46 -4.71
C ALA A 256 -2.50 9.22 -4.09
N HIS A 257 -2.04 7.97 -4.11
CA HIS A 257 -0.72 7.58 -3.60
C HIS A 257 0.40 8.22 -4.44
N ALA A 258 0.35 8.10 -5.77
CA ALA A 258 1.36 8.69 -6.65
C ALA A 258 1.47 10.22 -6.45
N LEU A 259 0.34 10.93 -6.44
CA LEU A 259 0.34 12.37 -6.24
C LEU A 259 0.82 12.78 -4.84
N ASN A 260 0.44 12.04 -3.79
CA ASN A 260 0.98 12.26 -2.46
C ASN A 260 2.51 12.15 -2.48
N ASN A 261 3.05 11.06 -3.01
CA ASN A 261 4.49 10.86 -3.00
C ASN A 261 5.24 11.88 -3.87
N ILE A 262 4.62 12.35 -4.96
CA ILE A 262 5.16 13.47 -5.74
C ILE A 262 5.24 14.73 -4.87
N ILE A 263 4.17 15.09 -4.15
CA ILE A 263 4.13 16.25 -3.25
C ILE A 263 5.18 16.11 -2.13
N SER A 264 5.21 14.97 -1.43
CA SER A 264 6.19 14.70 -0.37
C SER A 264 7.62 14.73 -0.90
N ALA A 265 7.88 14.20 -2.10
CA ALA A 265 9.20 14.28 -2.72
C ALA A 265 9.59 15.71 -3.11
N HIS A 266 8.64 16.60 -3.45
CA HIS A 266 8.92 18.03 -3.63
C HIS A 266 9.32 18.71 -2.32
N ALA A 267 8.66 18.35 -1.20
CA ALA A 267 9.05 18.83 0.13
C ALA A 267 10.49 18.40 0.48
N VAL A 268 10.80 17.12 0.26
CA VAL A 268 12.15 16.57 0.50
C VAL A 268 13.19 17.22 -0.41
N TRP A 269 12.92 17.32 -1.71
CA TRP A 269 13.82 17.96 -2.67
C TRP A 269 14.12 19.40 -2.27
N ASN A 270 13.09 20.18 -1.91
CA ASN A 270 13.24 21.58 -1.50
C ASN A 270 14.10 21.72 -0.23
N TYR A 271 13.91 20.84 0.75
CA TYR A 271 14.75 20.76 1.94
C TYR A 271 16.20 20.44 1.60
N LEU A 272 16.45 19.45 0.74
CA LEU A 272 17.80 19.08 0.28
C LEU A 272 18.49 20.18 -0.55
N GLN A 273 17.76 21.17 -1.06
CA GLN A 273 18.33 22.38 -1.67
C GLN A 273 18.75 23.44 -0.64
N GLY A 274 18.62 23.16 0.66
CA GLY A 274 19.01 24.06 1.75
C GLY A 274 17.91 24.98 2.25
N ASN A 275 16.66 24.77 1.83
CA ASN A 275 15.52 25.52 2.36
C ASN A 275 15.02 24.87 3.66
N ASP A 276 14.55 25.69 4.59
CA ASP A 276 13.92 25.18 5.80
C ASP A 276 12.48 24.69 5.55
N PHE A 277 11.92 23.98 6.53
CA PHE A 277 10.54 23.52 6.45
C PHE A 277 9.52 24.68 6.45
N SER A 278 9.87 25.87 6.96
CA SER A 278 8.93 27.00 6.99
C SER A 278 8.55 27.44 5.57
N LEU A 279 9.53 27.48 4.65
CA LEU A 279 9.30 27.77 3.24
C LEU A 279 8.46 26.68 2.57
N VAL A 280 8.78 25.41 2.83
CA VAL A 280 7.99 24.27 2.33
C VAL A 280 6.55 24.35 2.84
N ALA A 281 6.34 24.63 4.12
CA ALA A 281 5.02 24.76 4.72
C ALA A 281 4.21 25.90 4.07
N ILE A 282 4.81 27.08 3.89
CA ILE A 282 4.13 28.27 3.36
C ILE A 282 3.81 28.11 1.86
N TYR A 283 4.75 27.63 1.06
CA TYR A 283 4.61 27.64 -0.41
C TYR A 283 4.05 26.34 -1.00
N LEU A 284 4.17 25.21 -0.30
CA LEU A 284 3.63 23.92 -0.74
C LEU A 284 2.40 23.51 0.08
N TYR A 285 2.54 23.32 1.39
CA TYR A 285 1.46 22.71 2.18
C TYR A 285 0.30 23.66 2.48
N PHE A 286 0.53 24.93 2.83
CA PHE A 286 -0.55 25.86 3.15
C PHE A 286 -1.54 26.06 2.00
N PRO A 287 -1.12 26.29 0.74
CA PRO A 287 -2.03 26.34 -0.39
C PRO A 287 -2.82 25.03 -0.54
N LEU A 288 -2.16 23.88 -0.40
CA LEU A 288 -2.80 22.57 -0.48
C LEU A 288 -3.79 22.34 0.67
N LEU A 289 -3.48 22.79 1.89
CA LEU A 289 -4.35 22.71 3.06
C LEU A 289 -5.54 23.66 2.96
N ILE A 290 -5.37 24.85 2.37
CA ILE A 290 -6.50 25.75 2.06
C ILE A 290 -7.44 25.06 1.08
N ILE A 291 -6.90 24.41 0.04
CA ILE A 291 -7.70 23.60 -0.88
C ILE A 291 -8.34 22.42 -0.15
N SER A 292 -7.60 21.68 0.70
CA SER A 292 -8.15 20.61 1.55
C SER A 292 -9.27 21.12 2.45
N GLY A 293 -9.12 22.30 3.03
CA GLY A 293 -10.12 22.95 3.90
C GLY A 293 -11.35 23.37 3.11
N PHE A 294 -11.18 23.97 1.94
CA PHE A 294 -12.29 24.32 1.05
C PHE A 294 -13.02 23.08 0.54
N ILE A 295 -12.28 22.06 0.10
CA ILE A 295 -12.79 20.72 -0.23
C ILE A 295 -13.58 20.22 0.98
N ALA A 296 -12.97 20.14 2.16
CA ALA A 296 -13.64 19.68 3.37
C ALA A 296 -14.90 20.49 3.68
N VAL A 297 -14.92 21.81 3.50
CA VAL A 297 -16.10 22.68 3.72
C VAL A 297 -17.19 22.44 2.67
N LEU A 298 -16.84 22.37 1.38
CA LEU A 298 -17.79 21.96 0.34
C LEU A 298 -18.35 20.56 0.66
N PHE A 299 -17.52 19.68 1.18
CA PHE A 299 -17.91 18.35 1.63
C PHE A 299 -18.72 18.35 2.94
N ILE A 300 -18.53 19.34 3.82
CA ILE A 300 -19.38 19.63 5.00
C ILE A 300 -20.76 20.13 4.55
N ILE A 301 -20.90 20.74 3.39
CA ILE A 301 -22.22 21.07 2.84
C ILE A 301 -22.91 19.82 2.28
N TYR A 302 -22.15 18.83 1.78
CA TYR A 302 -22.64 17.52 1.32
C TYR A 302 -22.46 16.37 2.37
N PHE A 303 -22.36 16.72 3.65
CA PHE A 303 -21.90 15.90 4.78
C PHE A 303 -22.55 14.51 4.98
N PRO A 304 -23.86 14.29 4.71
CA PRO A 304 -24.50 13.02 5.08
C PRO A 304 -23.80 11.80 4.47
N ARG A 305 -23.34 11.90 3.22
CA ARG A 305 -22.70 10.78 2.51
C ARG A 305 -21.30 10.46 3.02
N ILE A 306 -20.53 11.46 3.43
CA ILE A 306 -19.18 11.25 3.98
C ILE A 306 -19.24 10.77 5.42
N LYS A 307 -20.09 11.37 6.26
CA LYS A 307 -20.33 10.86 7.61
C LYS A 307 -20.78 9.40 7.55
N GLN A 308 -21.67 9.07 6.61
CA GLN A 308 -22.06 7.68 6.34
C GLN A 308 -20.86 6.85 5.87
N GLY A 309 -20.03 7.35 4.96
CA GLY A 309 -18.81 6.66 4.50
C GLY A 309 -17.80 6.37 5.62
N ILE A 310 -17.48 7.37 6.45
CA ILE A 310 -16.59 7.25 7.61
C ILE A 310 -17.20 6.29 8.64
N SER A 311 -18.49 6.46 8.97
CA SER A 311 -19.19 5.55 9.87
C SER A 311 -19.15 4.13 9.35
N THR A 312 -19.42 3.92 8.06
CA THR A 312 -19.36 2.61 7.42
C THR A 312 -17.96 2.03 7.52
N GLY A 313 -16.91 2.80 7.22
CA GLY A 313 -15.52 2.34 7.35
C GLY A 313 -15.16 1.96 8.79
N PHE A 314 -15.61 2.73 9.77
CA PHE A 314 -15.41 2.45 11.19
C PHE A 314 -16.21 1.23 11.66
N ASP A 315 -17.44 1.07 11.19
CA ASP A 315 -18.27 -0.09 11.48
C ASP A 315 -17.67 -1.37 10.89
N GLU A 316 -17.12 -1.30 9.66
CA GLU A 316 -16.35 -2.39 9.06
C GLU A 316 -15.11 -2.74 9.89
N PHE A 317 -14.34 -1.74 10.34
CA PHE A 317 -13.19 -1.99 11.19
C PHE A 317 -13.60 -2.63 12.54
N LYS A 318 -14.71 -2.21 13.14
CA LYS A 318 -15.24 -2.83 14.36
C LYS A 318 -15.62 -4.29 14.18
N ILE A 319 -16.05 -4.70 12.98
CA ILE A 319 -16.35 -6.12 12.69
C ILE A 319 -15.10 -6.99 12.92
N TYR A 320 -13.88 -6.46 12.74
CA TYR A 320 -12.65 -7.19 13.04
C TYR A 320 -12.57 -7.72 14.48
N PHE A 321 -13.12 -6.99 15.44
CA PHE A 321 -13.10 -7.35 16.86
C PHE A 321 -14.38 -8.08 17.31
N LYS A 322 -15.24 -8.45 16.37
CA LYS A 322 -16.43 -9.28 16.63
C LYS A 322 -16.13 -10.74 16.29
N LYS A 323 -16.90 -11.63 16.91
CA LYS A 323 -16.84 -13.06 16.63
C LYS A 323 -17.42 -13.34 15.25
N ASP A 324 -16.81 -14.25 14.52
CA ASP A 324 -17.35 -14.77 13.26
C ASP A 324 -18.33 -15.92 13.53
N ASP A 325 -19.62 -15.57 13.55
CA ASP A 325 -20.70 -16.52 13.80
C ASP A 325 -20.79 -17.60 12.71
N SER A 326 -20.28 -17.34 11.49
CA SER A 326 -20.33 -18.29 10.37
C SER A 326 -19.46 -19.54 10.60
N ILE A 327 -18.45 -19.44 11.47
CA ILE A 327 -17.57 -20.54 11.86
C ILE A 327 -17.72 -20.92 13.34
N GLY A 328 -18.77 -20.41 14.00
CA GLY A 328 -19.02 -20.63 15.43
C GLY A 328 -17.87 -20.12 16.31
N GLU A 329 -17.24 -19.00 15.95
CA GLU A 329 -16.05 -18.48 16.64
C GLU A 329 -16.35 -18.16 18.11
N SER A 330 -15.59 -18.77 19.03
CA SER A 330 -15.66 -18.39 20.45
C SER A 330 -14.78 -17.17 20.75
N LYS A 331 -14.88 -16.59 21.96
CA LYS A 331 -14.00 -15.47 22.36
C LYS A 331 -12.51 -15.85 22.34
N SER A 332 -12.17 -17.10 22.66
CA SER A 332 -10.78 -17.59 22.58
C SER A 332 -10.30 -17.68 21.13
N ASP A 333 -11.19 -18.06 20.22
CA ASP A 333 -10.87 -18.20 18.80
C ASP A 333 -10.69 -16.83 18.15
N LEU A 334 -11.48 -15.82 18.56
CA LEU A 334 -11.29 -14.42 18.16
C LEU A 334 -9.88 -13.90 18.51
N TYR A 335 -9.43 -14.07 19.76
CA TYR A 335 -8.08 -13.66 20.15
C TYR A 335 -7.00 -14.41 19.38
N PHE A 336 -7.23 -15.71 19.15
CA PHE A 336 -6.34 -16.54 18.35
C PHE A 336 -6.27 -16.05 16.90
N ARG A 337 -7.41 -15.74 16.26
CA ARG A 337 -7.50 -15.16 14.92
C ARG A 337 -6.73 -13.86 14.82
N VAL A 338 -6.97 -12.92 15.73
CA VAL A 338 -6.29 -11.62 15.74
C VAL A 338 -4.78 -11.82 15.86
N PHE A 339 -4.31 -12.60 16.83
CA PHE A 339 -2.88 -12.90 16.98
C PHE A 339 -2.29 -13.54 15.72
N PHE A 340 -3.00 -14.50 15.12
CA PHE A 340 -2.54 -15.20 13.93
C PHE A 340 -2.51 -14.29 12.71
N ASP A 341 -3.46 -13.38 12.55
CA ASP A 341 -3.46 -12.38 11.47
C ASP A 341 -2.21 -11.48 11.57
N PHE A 342 -1.81 -11.03 12.77
CA PHE A 342 -0.55 -10.30 12.96
C PHE A 342 0.67 -11.15 12.61
N LEU A 343 0.71 -12.42 13.05
CA LEU A 343 1.78 -13.35 12.73
C LEU A 343 1.92 -13.56 11.20
N ILE A 344 0.81 -13.65 10.48
CA ILE A 344 0.80 -13.82 9.02
C ILE A 344 1.29 -12.56 8.32
N GLY A 345 0.90 -11.36 8.76
CA GLY A 345 1.46 -10.12 8.22
C GLY A 345 2.99 -10.04 8.38
N LEU A 346 3.51 -10.46 9.54
CA LEU A 346 4.96 -10.56 9.76
C LEU A 346 5.62 -11.64 8.89
N LEU A 347 4.99 -12.80 8.72
CA LEU A 347 5.51 -13.87 7.87
C LEU A 347 5.58 -13.44 6.41
N ILE A 348 4.56 -12.74 5.91
CA ILE A 348 4.55 -12.18 4.55
C ILE A 348 5.68 -11.16 4.38
N LEU A 349 5.98 -10.34 5.40
CA LEU A 349 7.14 -9.46 5.38
C LEU A 349 8.42 -10.27 5.20
N ILE A 350 8.65 -11.31 6.02
CA ILE A 350 9.87 -12.15 5.94
C ILE A 350 10.00 -12.78 4.54
N ILE A 351 8.91 -13.27 3.97
CA ILE A 351 8.87 -13.80 2.60
C ILE A 351 9.22 -12.70 1.59
N GLY A 352 8.65 -11.50 1.75
CA GLY A 352 8.98 -10.32 0.94
C GLY A 352 10.46 -9.96 0.98
N LEU A 353 11.07 -9.93 2.17
CA LEU A 353 12.49 -9.67 2.33
C LEU A 353 13.37 -10.71 1.62
N PHE A 354 12.94 -11.98 1.59
CA PHE A 354 13.69 -13.06 0.94
C PHE A 354 13.63 -13.02 -0.59
N PHE A 355 12.56 -12.47 -1.16
CA PHE A 355 12.31 -12.51 -2.61
C PHE A 355 12.41 -11.16 -3.31
N LEU A 356 12.23 -10.04 -2.61
CA LEU A 356 12.03 -8.72 -3.21
C LEU A 356 13.11 -7.68 -2.84
N ILE A 357 14.01 -8.03 -1.91
CA ILE A 357 15.24 -7.29 -1.58
C ILE A 357 16.41 -8.10 -2.10
#